data_AF-A0AAU4EQD8-F1
#
_entry.id   AF-A0AAU4EQD8-F1
#
_cell.length_a   1.000
_cell.length_b   1.000
_cell.length_c   1.000
_cell.angle_alpha   90.00
_cell.angle_beta   90.00
_cell.angle_gamma   90.00
#
_symmetry.space_group_name_H-M   'P 1'
#
loop_
_entity.id
_entity.type
_entity.pdbx_description
1 polymer ?
#
loop_
_entity_poly.entity_id
_entity_poly.type
_entity_poly.pdbx_seq_one_letter_code
_entity_poly.pdbx_strand_id
1 'polypeptide(L)'
;MNRIFGNGKKPTGWAAPELLAGRGSLGLVAAALLILVGAMTDTAAFKAALDLLLNEAEVFSWLMALGATALALMAAATAGIALAGLRHGRAGVVPAIVVLTIAWLALGIVLLVVRWHSAELTESALGFGAGAGPDAAKVERGHYAAWFFFALYLVSGLCTAFEAERLYNPVYFAHRRFARRSAQQSTEVARLAALKVRADSVVDQCVGEFDREDERMTAAIRERQALGAELANYARHLMAVHMQDPAKTGVTETGPVPLPSSGPAAEPDDDGDAEIRRAG
;
A
#
# COMPACT_ATOMS: atom_id res chain seq x y z
N MET A 1 24.98 -20.35 2.05
CA MET A 1 23.74 -19.77 2.63
C MET A 1 22.54 -20.69 2.34
N ASN A 2 22.47 -21.88 2.95
CA ASN A 2 21.39 -22.85 2.65
C ASN A 2 21.02 -23.77 3.84
N ARG A 3 21.06 -23.24 5.07
CA ARG A 3 20.65 -23.98 6.29
C ARG A 3 19.79 -23.12 7.21
N ILE A 4 18.61 -22.73 6.76
CA ILE A 4 17.52 -22.28 7.66
C ILE A 4 16.19 -22.78 7.10
N PHE A 5 16.07 -24.09 6.85
CA PHE A 5 14.78 -24.76 6.75
C PHE A 5 14.63 -25.62 8.00
N GLY A 6 14.43 -24.95 9.13
CA GLY A 6 14.07 -25.60 10.38
C GLY A 6 12.79 -26.41 10.20
N ASN A 7 12.80 -27.63 10.74
CA ASN A 7 11.70 -28.61 10.80
C ASN A 7 10.33 -28.04 10.42
N GLY A 8 9.81 -28.48 9.28
CA GLY A 8 8.55 -28.08 8.66
C GLY A 8 7.30 -28.44 9.47
N LYS A 9 7.17 -27.90 10.68
CA LYS A 9 5.86 -27.71 11.31
C LYS A 9 5.17 -26.62 10.52
N LYS A 10 4.22 -27.01 9.66
CA LYS A 10 3.31 -26.05 9.00
C LYS A 10 2.77 -25.12 10.09
N PRO A 11 2.83 -23.79 9.91
CA PRO A 11 2.29 -22.87 10.90
C PRO A 11 0.82 -23.19 11.12
N THR A 12 0.49 -23.79 12.27
CA THR A 12 -0.88 -24.10 12.66
C THR A 12 -1.48 -22.86 13.33
N GLY A 13 -2.56 -22.32 12.79
CA GLY A 13 -3.31 -21.20 13.36
C GLY A 13 -3.27 -19.93 12.50
N TRP A 14 -3.37 -18.76 13.15
CA TRP A 14 -3.49 -17.43 12.51
C TRP A 14 -2.25 -16.99 11.70
N ALA A 15 -1.14 -17.73 11.82
CA ALA A 15 0.09 -17.55 11.04
C ALA A 15 -0.01 -18.10 9.61
N ALA A 16 -1.01 -18.94 9.32
CA ALA A 16 -1.37 -19.33 7.95
C ALA A 16 -2.65 -18.57 7.57
N PRO A 17 -2.57 -17.42 6.88
CA PRO A 17 -3.75 -16.63 6.52
C PRO A 17 -4.71 -17.40 5.60
N GLU A 18 -4.24 -18.43 4.88
CA GLU A 18 -5.11 -19.36 4.16
C GLU A 18 -6.07 -20.14 5.08
N LEU A 19 -5.78 -20.33 6.37
CA LEU A 19 -6.65 -21.05 7.31
C LEU A 19 -7.80 -20.17 7.86
N LEU A 20 -7.72 -18.85 7.72
CA LEU A 20 -8.85 -17.95 7.99
C LEU A 20 -9.95 -18.06 6.93
N ALA A 21 -9.63 -18.60 5.75
CA ALA A 21 -10.63 -18.95 4.74
C ALA A 21 -11.50 -20.16 5.17
N GLY A 22 -11.19 -20.82 6.28
CA GLY A 22 -11.92 -21.99 6.79
C GLY A 22 -13.21 -21.69 7.55
N ARG A 23 -13.52 -20.43 7.89
CA ARG A 23 -14.84 -20.09 8.43
C ARG A 23 -15.78 -19.95 7.24
N GLY A 24 -16.65 -20.94 7.04
CA GLY A 24 -17.63 -20.92 5.95
C GLY A 24 -18.36 -19.58 5.96
N SER A 25 -18.40 -18.90 4.81
CA SER A 25 -19.09 -17.61 4.62
C SER A 25 -20.49 -17.61 5.23
N LEU A 26 -21.15 -18.77 5.19
CA LEU A 26 -22.45 -19.04 5.76
C LEU A 26 -22.55 -18.74 7.28
N GLY A 27 -21.52 -19.04 8.07
CA GLY A 27 -21.51 -18.74 9.50
C GLY A 27 -21.42 -17.25 9.80
N LEU A 28 -20.66 -16.49 8.99
CA LEU A 28 -20.58 -15.04 9.10
C LEU A 28 -21.88 -14.37 8.66
N VAL A 29 -22.48 -14.87 7.58
CA VAL A 29 -23.79 -14.40 7.11
C VAL A 29 -24.87 -14.67 8.15
N ALA A 30 -24.89 -15.86 8.76
CA ALA A 30 -25.84 -16.19 9.81
C ALA A 30 -25.68 -15.30 11.04
N ALA A 31 -24.45 -15.06 11.51
CA ALA A 31 -24.19 -14.15 12.62
C ALA A 31 -24.60 -12.70 12.29
N ALA A 32 -24.28 -12.22 11.09
CA ALA A 32 -24.68 -10.89 10.64
C ALA A 32 -26.21 -10.74 10.57
N LEU A 33 -26.93 -11.76 10.07
CA LEU A 33 -28.38 -11.78 10.04
C LEU A 33 -28.99 -11.77 11.45
N LEU A 34 -28.46 -12.55 12.38
CA LEU A 34 -28.94 -12.56 13.77
C LEU A 34 -28.74 -11.21 14.45
N ILE A 35 -27.58 -10.57 14.25
CA ILE A 35 -27.32 -9.22 14.76
C ILE A 35 -28.30 -8.21 14.13
N LEU A 36 -28.55 -8.31 12.82
CA LEU A 36 -29.47 -7.42 12.11
C LEU A 36 -30.91 -7.56 12.62
N VAL A 37 -31.39 -8.80 12.83
CA VAL A 37 -32.72 -9.06 13.38
C VAL A 37 -32.86 -8.53 14.81
N GLY A 38 -31.85 -8.74 15.65
CA GLY A 38 -31.80 -8.16 17.00
C GLY A 38 -31.86 -6.63 16.97
N ALA A 39 -31.01 -6.02 16.14
CA ALA A 39 -30.96 -4.57 15.98
C ALA A 39 -32.29 -3.99 15.47
N MET A 40 -32.94 -4.63 14.49
CA MET A 40 -34.26 -4.20 13.99
C MET A 40 -35.32 -4.27 15.07
N THR A 41 -35.29 -5.31 15.92
CA THR A 41 -36.21 -5.47 17.04
C THR A 41 -36.02 -4.35 18.07
N ASP A 42 -34.77 -4.05 18.43
CA ASP A 42 -34.42 -2.97 19.35
C ASP A 42 -34.78 -1.60 18.78
N THR A 43 -34.54 -1.35 17.49
CA THR A 43 -34.92 -0.10 16.81
C THR A 43 -36.43 0.09 16.82
N ALA A 44 -37.22 -0.93 16.50
CA ALA A 44 -38.67 -0.85 16.49
C ALA A 44 -39.22 -0.57 17.91
N ALA A 45 -38.67 -1.24 18.92
CA ALA A 45 -39.04 -1.02 20.32
C ALA A 45 -38.70 0.40 20.78
N PHE A 46 -37.54 0.93 20.38
CA PHE A 46 -37.12 2.28 20.72
C PHE A 46 -37.93 3.35 19.99
N LYS A 47 -38.25 3.13 18.70
CA LYS A 47 -39.15 4.01 17.93
C LYS A 47 -40.50 4.16 18.63
N ALA A 48 -41.09 3.05 19.07
CA ALA A 48 -42.35 3.09 19.81
C ALA A 48 -42.27 3.91 21.11
N ALA A 49 -41.12 3.91 21.80
CA ALA A 49 -40.90 4.74 22.97
C ALA A 49 -40.70 6.22 22.61
N LEU A 50 -40.00 6.52 21.51
CA LEU A 50 -39.79 7.89 21.02
C LEU A 50 -41.08 8.55 20.52
N ASP A 51 -41.95 7.80 19.84
CA ASP A 51 -43.25 8.31 19.39
C ASP A 51 -44.09 8.84 20.57
N LEU A 52 -44.06 8.13 21.70
CA LEU A 52 -44.76 8.54 22.91
C LEU A 52 -44.14 9.78 23.57
N LEU A 53 -42.82 9.94 23.46
CA LEU A 53 -42.09 11.01 24.13
C LEU A 53 -42.09 12.32 23.34
N LEU A 54 -41.88 12.24 22.03
CA LEU A 54 -41.64 13.41 21.19
C LEU A 54 -42.93 13.98 20.62
N ASN A 55 -43.97 13.17 20.39
CA ASN A 55 -45.20 13.59 19.67
C ASN A 55 -44.89 14.38 18.37
N GLU A 56 -43.77 14.06 17.73
CA GLU A 56 -43.24 14.69 16.52
C GLU A 56 -43.60 13.87 15.27
N ALA A 57 -43.25 14.38 14.09
CA ALA A 57 -43.44 13.65 12.85
C ALA A 57 -42.68 12.29 12.86
N GLU A 58 -43.37 11.23 12.43
CA GLU A 58 -42.91 9.83 12.47
C GLU A 58 -41.52 9.60 11.85
N VAL A 59 -41.15 10.41 10.86
CA VAL A 59 -39.83 10.31 10.20
C VAL A 59 -38.69 10.61 11.19
N PHE A 60 -38.88 11.55 12.12
CA PHE A 60 -37.84 11.91 13.08
C PHE A 60 -37.58 10.83 14.12
N SER A 61 -38.64 10.14 14.60
CA SER A 61 -38.47 9.04 15.57
C SER A 61 -37.76 7.85 14.95
N TRP A 62 -38.04 7.51 13.69
CA TRP A 62 -37.29 6.50 12.94
C TRP A 62 -35.82 6.87 12.77
N LEU A 63 -35.53 8.12 12.37
CA LEU A 63 -34.17 8.60 12.17
C LEU A 63 -33.35 8.51 13.48
N MET A 64 -33.93 8.98 14.59
CA MET A 64 -33.31 8.94 15.91
C MET A 64 -33.10 7.51 16.39
N ALA A 65 -34.08 6.62 16.18
CA ALA A 65 -33.97 5.24 16.58
C ALA A 65 -32.87 4.49 15.81
N LEU A 66 -32.84 4.64 14.49
CA LEU A 66 -31.80 4.05 13.64
C LEU A 66 -30.42 4.62 13.96
N GLY A 67 -30.32 5.93 14.16
CA GLY A 67 -29.08 6.60 14.55
C GLY A 67 -28.52 6.07 15.87
N ALA A 68 -29.37 5.94 16.89
CA ALA A 68 -28.98 5.41 18.19
C ALA A 68 -28.53 3.94 18.10
N THR A 69 -29.29 3.08 17.41
CA THR A 69 -28.92 1.67 17.22
C THR A 69 -27.61 1.53 16.44
N ALA A 70 -27.41 2.32 15.38
CA ALA A 70 -26.18 2.31 14.59
C ALA A 70 -24.95 2.73 15.43
N LEU A 71 -25.09 3.78 16.24
CA LEU A 71 -24.03 4.24 17.14
C LEU A 71 -23.71 3.20 18.22
N ALA A 72 -24.72 2.55 18.79
CA ALA A 72 -24.53 1.44 19.74
C ALA A 72 -23.73 0.28 19.12
N LEU A 73 -24.12 -0.19 17.94
CA LEU A 73 -23.45 -1.28 17.25
C LEU A 73 -22.02 -0.89 16.85
N MET A 74 -21.81 0.35 16.42
CA MET A 74 -20.49 0.86 16.09
C MET A 74 -19.59 0.92 17.34
N ALA A 75 -20.11 1.40 18.47
CA ALA A 75 -19.37 1.42 19.75
C ALA A 75 -19.01 0.00 20.22
N ALA A 76 -19.95 -0.95 20.16
CA ALA A 76 -19.71 -2.35 20.51
C ALA A 76 -18.67 -3.01 19.58
N ALA A 77 -18.79 -2.83 18.26
CA ALA A 77 -17.87 -3.38 17.28
C ALA A 77 -16.45 -2.81 17.43
N THR A 78 -16.32 -1.49 17.64
CA THR A 78 -15.03 -0.83 17.85
C THR A 78 -14.39 -1.23 19.17
N ALA A 79 -15.17 -1.43 20.24
CA ALA A 79 -14.69 -1.99 21.49
C ALA A 79 -14.15 -3.42 21.31
N GLY A 80 -14.85 -4.26 20.55
CA GLY A 80 -14.40 -5.61 20.17
C GLY A 80 -13.08 -5.61 19.38
N ILE A 81 -12.95 -4.73 18.39
CA ILE A 81 -11.71 -4.55 17.63
C ILE A 81 -10.56 -4.07 18.53
N ALA A 82 -10.83 -3.14 19.43
CA ALA A 82 -9.82 -2.63 20.35
C ALA A 82 -9.39 -3.71 21.36
N LEU A 83 -10.31 -4.54 21.84
CA LEU A 83 -10.03 -5.71 22.70
C LEU A 83 -9.14 -6.72 21.98
N ALA A 84 -9.41 -7.00 20.70
CA ALA A 84 -8.52 -7.82 19.88
C ALA A 84 -7.12 -7.18 19.83
N GLY A 85 -7.03 -5.86 19.63
CA GLY A 85 -5.76 -5.12 19.69
C GLY A 85 -5.00 -5.30 21.00
N LEU A 86 -5.71 -5.25 22.14
CA LEU A 86 -5.15 -5.44 23.47
C LEU A 86 -4.58 -6.85 23.67
N ARG A 87 -5.31 -7.90 23.25
CA ARG A 87 -4.84 -9.29 23.30
C ARG A 87 -3.56 -9.51 22.49
N HIS A 88 -3.31 -8.69 21.48
CA HIS A 88 -2.10 -8.71 20.67
C HIS A 88 -1.01 -7.72 21.16
N GLY A 89 -1.12 -7.22 22.40
CA GLY A 89 -0.06 -6.44 23.05
C GLY A 89 -0.09 -4.94 22.75
N ARG A 90 -1.16 -4.38 22.17
CA ARG A 90 -1.30 -2.92 22.01
C ARG A 90 -1.75 -2.26 23.31
N ALA A 91 -0.81 -1.91 24.19
CA ALA A 91 -1.12 -1.31 25.49
C ALA A 91 -1.89 0.04 25.41
N GLY A 92 -1.68 0.83 24.35
CA GLY A 92 -2.31 2.17 24.21
C GLY A 92 -3.83 2.17 23.92
N VAL A 93 -4.47 1.01 23.74
CA VAL A 93 -5.89 0.94 23.36
C VAL A 93 -6.84 0.80 24.55
N VAL A 94 -6.33 0.56 25.76
CA VAL A 94 -7.13 0.43 26.99
C VAL A 94 -8.07 1.61 27.25
N PRO A 95 -7.64 2.89 27.20
CA PRO A 95 -8.56 4.01 27.45
C PRO A 95 -9.67 4.07 26.40
N ALA A 96 -9.38 3.74 25.14
CA ALA A 96 -10.39 3.70 24.08
C ALA A 96 -11.43 2.61 24.33
N ILE A 97 -11.03 1.41 24.77
CA ILE A 97 -11.95 0.33 25.16
C ILE A 97 -12.88 0.81 26.28
N VAL A 98 -12.32 1.43 27.31
CA VAL A 98 -13.10 1.91 28.47
C VAL A 98 -14.11 2.97 28.03
N VAL A 99 -13.68 3.98 27.27
CA VAL A 99 -14.58 5.05 26.79
C VAL A 99 -15.69 4.49 25.90
N LEU A 100 -15.36 3.60 24.96
CA LEU A 100 -16.35 3.00 24.06
C LEU A 100 -17.35 2.11 24.82
N THR A 101 -16.88 1.34 25.80
CA THR A 101 -17.74 0.47 26.61
C THR A 101 -18.65 1.32 27.50
N ILE A 102 -18.13 2.40 28.10
CA ILE A 102 -18.93 3.35 28.88
C ILE A 102 -19.98 4.02 27.99
N ALA A 103 -19.61 4.50 26.80
CA ALA A 103 -20.54 5.13 25.87
C ALA A 103 -21.64 4.15 25.42
N TRP A 104 -21.28 2.90 25.12
CA TRP A 104 -22.24 1.84 24.79
C TRP A 104 -23.18 1.49 25.95
N LEU A 105 -22.66 1.38 27.18
CA LEU A 105 -23.47 1.13 28.37
C LEU A 105 -24.39 2.33 28.68
N ALA A 106 -23.87 3.55 28.57
CA ALA A 106 -24.64 4.77 28.79
C ALA A 106 -25.82 4.84 27.82
N LEU A 107 -25.62 4.50 26.54
CA LEU A 107 -26.71 4.46 25.57
C LEU A 107 -27.76 3.41 25.94
N GLY A 108 -27.34 2.21 26.36
CA GLY A 108 -28.27 1.17 26.85
C GLY A 108 -29.05 1.60 28.09
N ILE A 109 -28.41 2.28 29.03
CA ILE A 109 -29.06 2.82 30.24
C ILE A 109 -30.08 3.89 29.86
N VAL A 110 -29.75 4.80 28.94
CA VAL A 110 -30.69 5.81 28.45
C VAL A 110 -31.91 5.15 27.81
N LEU A 111 -31.71 4.13 26.97
CA LEU A 111 -32.81 3.37 26.37
C LEU A 111 -33.69 2.70 27.42
N LEU A 112 -33.08 2.07 28.42
CA LEU A 112 -33.79 1.45 29.55
C LEU A 112 -34.62 2.48 30.32
N VAL A 113 -34.04 3.63 30.65
CA VAL A 113 -34.71 4.71 31.40
C VAL A 113 -35.88 5.30 30.59
N VAL A 114 -35.68 5.59 29.31
CA VAL A 114 -36.75 6.08 28.41
C VAL A 114 -37.88 5.05 28.36
N ARG A 115 -37.54 3.77 28.23
CA ARG A 115 -38.54 2.69 28.17
C ARG A 115 -39.28 2.54 29.49
N TRP A 116 -38.57 2.61 30.61
CA TRP A 116 -39.15 2.55 31.96
C TRP A 116 -40.22 3.61 32.16
N HIS A 117 -39.92 4.87 31.86
CA HIS A 117 -40.88 5.97 32.02
C HIS A 117 -41.98 5.97 30.94
N SER A 118 -41.73 5.42 29.75
CA SER A 118 -42.78 5.32 28.71
C SER A 118 -43.94 4.40 29.12
N ALA A 119 -43.69 3.41 29.98
CA ALA A 119 -44.74 2.55 30.53
C ALA A 119 -45.72 3.35 31.41
N GLU A 120 -45.21 4.29 32.20
CA GLU A 120 -46.00 5.16 33.08
C GLU A 120 -46.83 6.19 32.29
N LEU A 121 -46.27 6.73 31.20
CA LEU A 121 -46.95 7.71 30.34
C LEU A 121 -48.12 7.12 29.55
N THR A 122 -48.00 5.87 29.10
CA THR A 122 -49.04 5.19 28.31
C THR A 122 -50.33 4.98 29.12
N GLU A 123 -50.21 4.69 30.41
CA GLU A 123 -51.38 4.57 31.29
C GLU A 123 -52.01 5.92 31.63
N SER A 124 -51.18 6.93 31.87
CA SER A 124 -51.64 8.28 32.23
C SER A 124 -52.45 8.94 31.11
N ALA A 125 -52.09 8.70 29.84
CA ALA A 125 -52.78 9.25 28.68
C ALA A 125 -54.14 8.56 28.40
N LEU A 126 -54.28 7.27 28.73
CA LEU A 126 -55.53 6.52 28.54
C LEU A 126 -56.54 6.72 29.70
N GLY A 127 -56.11 7.28 30.83
CA GLY A 127 -56.92 7.50 32.03
C GLY A 127 -57.80 8.76 32.06
N PHE A 128 -57.81 9.59 31.01
CA PHE A 128 -58.59 10.84 30.99
C PHE A 128 -60.11 10.67 30.81
N GLY A 129 -60.63 9.43 30.76
CA GLY A 129 -62.05 9.12 30.72
C GLY A 129 -62.41 8.03 31.73
N ALA A 130 -63.11 8.41 32.80
CA ALA A 130 -63.76 7.54 33.79
C ALA A 130 -62.84 6.77 34.76
N GLY A 131 -62.36 7.45 35.82
CA GLY A 131 -62.34 6.97 37.22
C GLY A 131 -61.59 5.70 37.62
N ALA A 132 -61.03 4.92 36.71
CA ALA A 132 -60.19 3.77 37.02
C ALA A 132 -58.74 4.24 37.17
N GLY A 133 -58.18 4.12 38.37
CA GLY A 133 -56.76 4.38 38.60
C GLY A 133 -55.85 3.50 37.73
N PRO A 134 -54.56 3.85 37.59
CA PRO A 134 -53.60 3.04 36.84
C PRO A 134 -53.63 1.60 37.32
N ASP A 135 -53.70 0.67 36.37
CA ASP A 135 -53.77 -0.75 36.67
C ASP A 135 -52.34 -1.19 37.02
N ALA A 136 -52.04 -1.30 38.31
CA ALA A 136 -50.68 -1.60 38.80
C ALA A 136 -50.05 -2.82 38.09
N ALA A 137 -50.86 -3.79 37.66
CA ALA A 137 -50.42 -4.97 36.92
C ALA A 137 -49.94 -4.69 35.48
N LYS A 138 -50.32 -3.57 34.87
CA LYS A 138 -49.87 -3.14 33.54
C LYS A 138 -48.56 -2.34 33.63
N VAL A 139 -48.41 -1.44 34.61
CA VAL A 139 -47.15 -0.73 34.90
C VAL A 139 -46.03 -1.74 35.19
N GLU A 140 -46.32 -2.73 36.03
CA GLU A 140 -45.35 -3.78 36.38
C GLU A 140 -44.91 -4.59 35.14
N ARG A 141 -45.84 -4.91 34.23
CA ARG A 141 -45.51 -5.56 32.95
C ARG A 141 -44.63 -4.69 32.05
N GLY A 142 -44.83 -3.38 32.04
CA GLY A 142 -43.98 -2.43 31.31
C GLY A 142 -42.53 -2.43 31.79
N HIS A 143 -42.33 -2.49 33.11
CA HIS A 143 -41.00 -2.59 33.73
C HIS A 143 -40.27 -3.88 33.36
N TYR A 144 -40.97 -5.03 33.37
CA TYR A 144 -40.38 -6.30 32.92
C TYR A 144 -39.99 -6.27 31.44
N ALA A 145 -40.82 -5.66 30.59
CA ALA A 145 -40.48 -5.48 29.18
C ALA A 145 -39.23 -4.60 29.01
N ALA A 146 -39.09 -3.51 29.78
CA ALA A 146 -37.92 -2.65 29.73
C ALA A 146 -36.63 -3.40 30.07
N TRP A 147 -36.64 -4.21 31.15
CA TRP A 147 -35.51 -5.06 31.51
C TRP A 147 -35.20 -6.12 30.47
N PHE A 148 -36.23 -6.72 29.86
CA PHE A 148 -36.05 -7.71 28.79
C PHE A 148 -35.36 -7.10 27.56
N PHE A 149 -35.79 -5.92 27.09
CA PHE A 149 -35.13 -5.22 25.98
C PHE A 149 -33.71 -4.79 26.32
N PHE A 150 -33.48 -4.35 27.56
CA PHE A 150 -32.12 -4.03 28.00
C PHE A 150 -31.21 -5.27 28.03
N ALA A 151 -31.72 -6.43 28.47
CA ALA A 151 -30.98 -7.69 28.40
C ALA A 151 -30.68 -8.09 26.94
N LEU A 152 -31.64 -7.93 26.03
CA LEU A 152 -31.42 -8.16 24.59
C LEU A 152 -30.35 -7.23 24.01
N TYR A 153 -30.39 -5.94 24.37
CA TYR A 153 -29.36 -4.96 23.99
C TYR A 153 -27.96 -5.37 24.47
N LEU A 154 -27.84 -5.85 25.71
CA LEU A 154 -26.56 -6.34 26.25
C LEU A 154 -26.05 -7.55 25.48
N VAL A 155 -26.92 -8.55 25.25
CA VAL A 155 -26.55 -9.76 24.51
C VAL A 155 -26.17 -9.44 23.07
N SER A 156 -26.95 -8.61 22.36
CA SER A 156 -26.68 -8.23 20.97
C SER A 156 -25.37 -7.43 20.83
N GLY A 157 -25.12 -6.50 21.75
CA GLY A 157 -23.89 -5.73 21.81
C GLY A 157 -22.67 -6.60 22.13
N LEU A 158 -22.77 -7.51 23.10
CA LEU A 158 -21.69 -8.46 23.42
C LEU A 158 -21.39 -9.42 22.28
N CYS A 159 -22.42 -9.96 21.61
CA CYS A 159 -22.25 -10.79 20.42
C CYS A 159 -21.55 -10.01 19.29
N THR A 160 -21.94 -8.75 19.08
CA THR A 160 -21.31 -7.87 18.08
C THR A 160 -19.85 -7.60 18.44
N ALA A 161 -19.54 -7.29 19.70
CA ALA A 161 -18.17 -7.08 20.16
C ALA A 161 -17.32 -8.36 20.02
N PHE A 162 -17.86 -9.52 20.37
CA PHE A 162 -17.16 -10.80 20.26
C PHE A 162 -16.91 -11.23 18.81
N GLU A 163 -17.89 -11.06 17.92
CA GLU A 163 -17.67 -11.33 16.50
C GLU A 163 -16.72 -10.30 15.87
N ALA A 164 -16.80 -9.02 16.24
CA ALA A 164 -15.85 -8.00 15.79
C ALA A 164 -14.42 -8.32 16.27
N GLU A 165 -14.27 -8.75 17.52
CA GLU A 165 -12.99 -9.21 18.08
C GLU A 165 -12.44 -10.40 17.27
N ARG A 166 -13.28 -11.40 17.01
CA ARG A 166 -12.91 -12.60 16.24
C ARG A 166 -12.66 -12.33 14.77
N LEU A 167 -13.33 -11.37 14.17
CA LEU A 167 -13.15 -11.00 12.76
C LEU A 167 -11.89 -10.14 12.56
N TYR A 168 -11.47 -9.42 13.59
CA TYR A 168 -10.31 -8.56 13.52
C TYR A 168 -9.00 -9.37 13.58
N ASN A 169 -8.41 -9.61 12.41
CA ASN A 169 -7.05 -10.13 12.31
C ASN A 169 -6.01 -9.00 12.12
N PRO A 170 -5.27 -8.59 13.16
CA PRO A 170 -4.22 -7.57 13.00
C PRO A 170 -3.08 -8.04 12.08
N VAL A 171 -2.78 -9.34 12.05
CA VAL A 171 -1.73 -9.94 11.22
C VAL A 171 -2.08 -9.86 9.74
N TYR A 172 -3.34 -10.09 9.38
CA TYR A 172 -3.82 -9.95 7.99
C TYR A 172 -3.64 -8.53 7.47
N PHE A 173 -4.04 -7.53 8.25
CA PHE A 173 -3.86 -6.12 7.85
C PHE A 173 -2.38 -5.74 7.76
N ALA A 174 -1.54 -6.23 8.68
CA ALA A 174 -0.09 -6.04 8.60
C ALA A 174 0.47 -6.67 7.31
N HIS A 175 0.12 -7.93 7.02
CA HIS A 175 0.54 -8.63 5.81
C HIS A 175 0.10 -7.89 4.54
N ARG A 176 -1.16 -7.43 4.47
CA ARG A 176 -1.66 -6.64 3.34
C ARG A 176 -0.90 -5.33 3.17
N ARG A 177 -0.54 -4.67 4.27
CA ARG A 177 0.30 -3.45 4.25
C ARG A 177 1.72 -3.76 3.76
N PHE A 178 2.32 -4.85 4.22
CA PHE A 178 3.64 -5.29 3.77
C PHE A 178 3.63 -5.70 2.29
N ALA A 179 2.62 -6.44 1.83
CA ALA A 179 2.47 -6.82 0.43
C ALA A 179 2.36 -5.59 -0.48
N ARG A 180 1.58 -4.57 -0.08
CA ARG A 180 1.50 -3.29 -0.82
C ARG A 180 2.85 -2.57 -0.89
N ARG A 181 3.57 -2.50 0.23
CA ARG A 181 4.91 -1.89 0.27
C ARG A 181 5.93 -2.67 -0.57
N SER A 182 5.87 -4.00 -0.52
CA SER A 182 6.73 -4.86 -1.32
C SER A 182 6.46 -4.70 -2.81
N ALA A 183 5.20 -4.58 -3.22
CA ALA A 183 4.83 -4.28 -4.61
C ALA A 183 5.32 -2.89 -5.07
N GLN A 184 5.27 -1.87 -4.19
CA GLN A 184 5.84 -0.56 -4.50
C GLN A 184 7.37 -0.62 -4.63
N GLN A 185 8.04 -1.36 -3.74
CA GLN A 185 9.48 -1.57 -3.82
C GLN A 185 9.89 -2.34 -5.07
N SER A 186 9.14 -3.35 -5.48
CA SER A 186 9.45 -4.09 -6.72
C SER A 186 9.31 -3.22 -7.96
N THR A 187 8.31 -2.31 -8.00
CA THR A 187 8.20 -1.33 -9.09
C THR A 187 9.37 -0.35 -9.13
N GLU A 188 9.85 0.10 -7.97
CA GLU A 188 11.00 1.01 -7.92
C GLU A 188 12.30 0.32 -8.32
N VAL A 189 12.52 -0.91 -7.85
CA VAL A 189 13.66 -1.74 -8.28
C VAL A 189 13.63 -1.98 -9.78
N ALA A 190 12.47 -2.30 -10.35
CA ALA A 190 12.32 -2.48 -11.80
C ALA A 190 12.63 -1.18 -12.58
N ARG A 191 12.20 -0.02 -12.05
CA ARG A 191 12.51 1.30 -12.64
C ARG A 191 14.01 1.59 -12.61
N LEU A 192 14.66 1.39 -11.47
CA LEU A 192 16.10 1.60 -11.33
C LEU A 192 16.91 0.65 -12.20
N ALA A 193 16.49 -0.62 -12.31
CA ALA A 193 17.10 -1.58 -13.22
C ALA A 193 16.97 -1.14 -14.68
N ALA A 194 15.80 -0.64 -15.10
CA ALA A 194 15.60 -0.11 -16.45
C ALA A 194 16.46 1.15 -16.72
N LEU A 195 16.61 2.03 -15.73
CA LEU A 195 17.50 3.20 -15.84
C LEU A 195 18.96 2.78 -15.98
N LYS A 196 19.41 1.78 -15.22
CA LYS A 196 20.75 1.23 -15.34
C LYS A 196 21.01 0.69 -16.75
N VAL A 197 20.12 -0.15 -17.27
CA VAL A 197 20.25 -0.71 -18.63
C VAL A 197 20.33 0.39 -19.69
N ARG A 198 19.56 1.47 -19.54
CA ARG A 198 19.65 2.63 -20.44
C ARG A 198 21.00 3.35 -20.34
N ALA A 199 21.49 3.59 -19.12
CA ALA A 199 22.79 4.21 -18.91
C ALA A 199 23.92 3.36 -19.51
N ASP A 200 23.91 2.06 -19.27
CA ASP A 200 24.88 1.11 -19.84
C ASP A 200 24.85 1.17 -21.38
N SER A 201 23.66 1.19 -22.00
CA SER A 201 23.54 1.29 -23.47
C SER A 201 24.08 2.59 -24.07
N VAL A 202 24.00 3.71 -23.32
CA VAL A 202 24.56 5.00 -23.77
C VAL A 202 26.08 4.96 -23.70
N VAL A 203 26.65 4.36 -22.64
CA VAL A 203 28.10 4.17 -22.52
C VAL A 203 28.62 3.30 -23.67
N ASP A 204 27.97 2.17 -23.94
CA ASP A 204 28.34 1.28 -25.04
C ASP A 204 28.27 1.98 -26.40
N GLN A 205 27.26 2.82 -26.61
CA GLN A 205 27.15 3.63 -27.83
C GLN A 205 28.30 4.63 -27.95
N CYS A 206 28.63 5.35 -26.87
CA CYS A 206 29.74 6.32 -26.87
C CYS A 206 31.08 5.64 -27.15
N VAL A 207 31.35 4.49 -26.54
CA VAL A 207 32.56 3.69 -26.81
C VAL A 207 32.60 3.29 -28.29
N GLY A 208 31.49 2.78 -28.83
CA GLY A 208 31.43 2.43 -30.25
C GLY A 208 31.53 3.62 -31.21
N GLU A 209 31.17 4.83 -30.78
CA GLU A 209 31.39 6.05 -31.55
C GLU A 209 32.86 6.47 -31.52
N PHE A 210 33.54 6.38 -30.37
CA PHE A 210 34.99 6.62 -30.26
C PHE A 210 35.79 5.67 -31.16
N ASP A 211 35.51 4.37 -31.11
CA ASP A 211 36.21 3.38 -31.93
C ASP A 211 36.07 3.68 -33.44
N ARG A 212 34.87 4.11 -33.87
CA ARG A 212 34.63 4.49 -35.27
C ARG A 212 35.37 5.76 -35.66
N GLU A 213 35.47 6.75 -34.78
CA GLU A 213 36.23 7.96 -35.06
C GLU A 213 37.74 7.68 -35.13
N ASP A 214 38.26 6.78 -34.29
CA ASP A 214 39.65 6.33 -34.37
C ASP A 214 39.92 5.58 -35.69
N GLU A 215 39.01 4.71 -36.13
CA GLU A 215 39.08 4.07 -37.44
C GLU A 215 39.05 5.09 -38.59
N ARG A 216 38.19 6.12 -38.51
CA ARG A 216 38.13 7.20 -39.51
C ARG A 216 39.40 8.03 -39.53
N MET A 217 39.94 8.37 -38.36
CA MET A 217 41.18 9.11 -38.23
C MET A 217 42.34 8.33 -38.84
N THR A 218 42.48 7.05 -38.49
CA THR A 218 43.54 6.19 -39.04
C THR A 218 43.40 5.99 -40.54
N ALA A 219 42.18 5.84 -41.06
CA ALA A 219 41.92 5.77 -42.49
C ALA A 219 42.31 7.08 -43.21
N ALA A 220 41.93 8.24 -42.67
CA ALA A 220 42.28 9.54 -43.23
C ALA A 220 43.79 9.80 -43.22
N ILE A 221 44.50 9.36 -42.17
CA ILE A 221 45.98 9.41 -42.12
C ILE A 221 46.57 8.57 -43.25
N ARG A 222 46.09 7.33 -43.43
CA ARG A 222 46.55 6.44 -44.52
C ARG A 222 46.28 7.04 -45.91
N GLU A 223 45.11 7.65 -46.11
CA GLU A 223 44.76 8.31 -47.36
C GLU A 223 45.68 9.50 -47.66
N ARG A 224 45.94 10.37 -46.67
CA ARG A 224 46.88 11.49 -46.80
C ARG A 224 48.31 11.01 -47.09
N GLN A 225 48.73 9.92 -46.44
CA GLN A 225 50.03 9.31 -46.70
C GLN A 225 50.12 8.75 -48.13
N ALA A 226 49.06 8.11 -48.63
CA ALA A 226 48.98 7.62 -50.00
C ALA A 226 49.06 8.76 -51.02
N LEU A 227 48.27 9.82 -50.84
CA LEU A 227 48.32 11.03 -51.69
C LEU A 227 49.70 11.70 -51.66
N GLY A 228 50.32 11.77 -50.48
CA GLY A 228 51.69 12.28 -50.34
C GLY A 228 52.71 11.46 -51.12
N ALA A 229 52.58 10.13 -51.11
CA ALA A 229 53.42 9.23 -51.90
C ALA A 229 53.20 9.41 -53.41
N GLU A 230 51.95 9.57 -53.86
CA GLU A 230 51.62 9.86 -55.26
C GLU A 230 52.24 11.18 -55.74
N LEU A 231 52.09 12.26 -54.97
CA LEU A 231 52.69 13.57 -55.28
C LEU A 231 54.22 13.51 -55.33
N ALA A 232 54.85 12.77 -54.40
CA ALA A 232 56.30 12.58 -54.40
C ALA A 232 56.77 11.83 -55.65
N ASN A 233 56.05 10.77 -56.06
CA ASN A 233 56.34 10.03 -57.29
C ASN A 233 56.16 10.92 -58.54
N TYR A 234 55.09 11.73 -58.58
CA TYR A 234 54.86 12.68 -59.66
C TYR A 234 55.97 13.75 -59.76
N ALA A 235 56.42 14.29 -58.62
CA ALA A 235 57.54 15.23 -58.58
C ALA A 235 58.85 14.61 -59.10
N ARG A 236 59.17 13.35 -58.72
CA ARG A 236 60.34 12.64 -59.28
C ARG A 236 60.23 12.47 -60.79
N HIS A 237 59.05 12.12 -61.28
CA HIS A 237 58.81 12.00 -62.71
C HIS A 237 59.08 13.32 -63.45
N LEU A 238 58.58 14.45 -62.94
CA LEU A 238 58.86 15.78 -63.52
C LEU A 238 60.35 16.14 -63.46
N MET A 239 61.04 15.84 -62.35
CA MET A 239 62.49 16.05 -62.23
C MET A 239 63.29 15.22 -63.25
N ALA A 240 62.91 13.95 -63.46
CA ALA A 240 63.54 13.07 -64.43
C ALA A 240 63.37 13.59 -65.87
N VAL A 241 62.17 14.05 -66.21
CA VAL A 241 61.88 14.67 -67.51
C VAL A 241 62.72 15.94 -67.71
N HIS A 242 62.85 16.78 -66.69
CA HIS A 242 63.62 18.03 -66.78
C HIS A 242 65.13 17.80 -66.89
N MET A 243 65.68 16.81 -66.17
CA MET A 243 67.12 16.51 -66.17
C MET A 243 67.60 15.70 -67.39
N GLN A 244 66.69 15.12 -68.18
CA GLN A 244 66.97 14.23 -69.32
C GLN A 244 67.85 13.00 -68.96
N ASP A 245 68.04 12.70 -67.67
CA ASP A 245 68.82 11.58 -67.15
C ASP A 245 67.99 10.82 -66.10
N PRO A 246 67.26 9.75 -66.49
CA PRO A 246 66.38 9.01 -65.60
C PRO A 246 67.13 8.22 -64.52
N ALA A 247 68.44 7.98 -64.69
CA ALA A 247 69.23 7.22 -63.72
C ALA A 247 69.59 8.04 -62.48
N LYS A 248 69.70 9.38 -62.60
CA LYS A 248 70.09 10.26 -61.48
C LYS A 248 68.96 10.65 -60.52
N THR A 249 67.72 10.37 -60.89
CA THR A 249 66.53 10.81 -60.13
C THR A 249 65.89 9.70 -59.30
N GLY A 250 66.48 8.50 -59.28
CA GLY A 250 65.99 7.36 -58.49
C GLY A 250 64.67 6.77 -58.98
N VAL A 251 64.23 7.11 -60.20
CA VAL A 251 62.93 6.68 -60.77
C VAL A 251 62.88 5.17 -61.07
N THR A 252 64.03 4.49 -61.14
CA THR A 252 64.10 3.04 -61.36
C THR A 252 63.86 2.20 -60.11
N GLU A 253 63.85 2.80 -58.91
CA GLU A 253 63.45 2.10 -57.69
C GLU A 253 61.92 2.06 -57.61
N THR A 254 61.30 0.97 -58.08
CA THR A 254 59.84 0.76 -58.11
C THR A 254 59.26 0.40 -56.74
N GLY A 255 59.73 1.02 -55.67
CA GLY A 255 59.23 0.85 -54.31
C GLY A 255 58.55 2.13 -53.79
N PRO A 256 57.53 2.03 -52.93
CA PRO A 256 57.10 3.19 -52.17
C PRO A 256 58.32 3.70 -51.39
N VAL A 257 58.77 4.90 -51.70
CA VAL A 257 59.89 5.48 -50.95
C VAL A 257 59.45 5.55 -49.49
N PRO A 258 60.25 5.00 -48.56
CA PRO A 258 59.93 5.08 -47.16
C PRO A 258 59.70 6.55 -46.86
N LEU A 259 58.49 6.88 -46.42
CA LEU A 259 58.22 8.21 -45.88
C LEU A 259 59.35 8.50 -44.89
N PRO A 260 60.01 9.68 -44.97
CA PRO A 260 61.03 10.03 -43.99
C PRO A 260 60.43 9.72 -42.64
N SER A 261 61.02 8.77 -41.90
CA SER A 261 60.43 8.26 -40.66
C SER A 261 60.07 9.50 -39.87
N SER A 262 58.78 9.72 -39.63
CA SER A 262 58.31 10.84 -38.83
C SER A 262 59.23 10.89 -37.63
N GLY A 263 60.02 11.97 -37.53
CA GLY A 263 61.07 12.09 -36.51
C GLY A 263 60.51 11.67 -35.16
N PRO A 264 61.36 11.09 -34.28
CA PRO A 264 60.96 10.27 -33.13
C PRO A 264 59.63 10.77 -32.60
N ALA A 265 58.58 9.94 -32.79
CA ALA A 265 57.23 10.27 -32.37
C ALA A 265 57.37 10.86 -30.98
N ALA A 266 57.04 12.15 -30.84
CA ALA A 266 57.12 12.82 -29.55
C ALA A 266 56.36 11.92 -28.60
N GLU A 267 57.10 11.24 -27.72
CA GLU A 267 56.51 10.37 -26.71
C GLU A 267 55.46 11.25 -26.05
N PRO A 268 54.17 10.87 -26.07
CA PRO A 268 53.19 11.59 -25.31
C PRO A 268 53.70 11.55 -23.87
N ASP A 269 54.09 12.70 -23.33
CA ASP A 269 54.48 12.85 -21.93
C ASP A 269 53.40 12.20 -21.06
N ASP A 270 53.68 11.00 -20.57
CA ASP A 270 52.80 10.16 -19.73
C ASP A 270 52.66 10.75 -18.30
N ASP A 271 53.09 12.00 -18.10
CA ASP A 271 53.05 12.69 -16.82
C ASP A 271 51.65 13.23 -16.45
N GLY A 272 50.69 13.23 -17.39
CA GLY A 272 49.33 13.73 -17.17
C GLY A 272 48.44 12.82 -16.31
N ASP A 273 48.67 11.51 -16.31
CA ASP A 273 47.76 10.54 -15.67
C ASP A 273 48.04 10.35 -14.16
N ALA A 274 49.18 10.82 -13.67
CA ALA A 274 49.55 10.74 -12.26
C ALA A 274 48.78 11.74 -11.37
N GLU A 275 48.33 12.87 -11.93
CA GLU A 275 47.71 13.93 -11.13
C GLU A 275 46.22 13.67 -10.84
N ILE A 276 45.52 12.98 -11.74
CA ILE A 276 44.08 12.71 -11.59
C ILE A 276 43.81 11.61 -10.54
N ARG A 277 44.73 10.67 -10.32
CA ARG A 277 44.57 9.62 -9.29
C ARG A 277 44.78 10.07 -7.84
N ARG A 278 45.27 11.30 -7.59
CA ARG A 278 45.45 11.83 -6.23
C ARG A 278 44.27 12.66 -5.70
N ALA A 279 43.28 12.96 -6.54
CA ALA A 279 42.21 13.90 -6.21
C ALA A 279 40.81 13.28 -5.99
N GLY A 280 40.68 11.94 -6.03
CA GLY A 280 39.43 11.21 -5.74
C GLY A 280 39.59 10.22 -4.60
#